data_AF-A0A0F9UD45-F1
#
_entry.id   AF-A0A0F9UD45-F1
#
_cell.length_a   1.000
_cell.length_b   1.000
_cell.length_c   1.000
_cell.angle_alpha   90.00
_cell.angle_beta   90.00
_cell.angle_gamma   90.00
#
_symmetry.space_group_name_H-M   'P 1'
#
loop_
_entity.id
_entity.type
_entity.pdbx_description
1 polymer ?
#
loop_
_entity_poly.entity_id
_entity_poly.type
_entity_poly.pdbx_seq_one_letter_code
_entity_poly.pdbx_strand_id
1 'polypeptide(L)'
;MNKETVIKLLKKWDATIDIGEQVSKMKAQKNVGGLMGRIQRTVGRPVIFDTQTLDDQKIIQNSLCKELPQWSDVIRSQPEIMDGFKWTRGDFIELYFGHFRMVVEKIRKIIDK
;
A
#
# COMPACT_ATOMS: atom_id res chain seq x y z
N MET A 1 -7.91 -21.10 9.45
CA MET A 1 -8.06 -20.21 8.28
C MET A 1 -9.51 -20.28 7.82
N ASN A 2 -10.26 -19.19 7.92
CA ASN A 2 -11.56 -19.07 7.29
C ASN A 2 -11.39 -18.49 5.87
N LYS A 3 -11.51 -19.34 4.84
CA LYS A 3 -11.25 -18.95 3.44
C LYS A 3 -12.17 -17.83 2.96
N GLU A 4 -13.44 -17.83 3.36
CA GLU A 4 -14.39 -16.77 2.99
C GLU A 4 -14.01 -15.42 3.61
N THR A 5 -13.65 -15.42 4.90
CA THR A 5 -13.16 -14.23 5.59
C THR A 5 -11.92 -13.67 4.92
N VAL A 6 -10.95 -14.53 4.57
CA VAL A 6 -9.73 -14.13 3.87
C VAL A 6 -10.05 -13.51 2.51
N ILE A 7 -10.90 -14.14 1.70
CA ILE A 7 -11.30 -13.59 0.39
C ILE A 7 -11.97 -12.23 0.56
N LYS A 8 -12.86 -12.07 1.54
CA LYS A 8 -13.52 -10.79 1.84
C LYS A 8 -12.51 -9.71 2.25
N LEU A 9 -11.54 -10.05 3.09
CA LEU A 9 -10.47 -9.14 3.51
C LEU A 9 -9.58 -8.72 2.33
N LEU A 10 -9.22 -9.64 1.44
CA LEU A 10 -8.42 -9.33 0.25
C LEU A 10 -9.18 -8.46 -0.75
N LYS A 11 -10.48 -8.68 -0.95
CA LYS A 11 -11.33 -7.79 -1.76
C LYS A 11 -11.41 -6.39 -1.14
N LYS A 12 -11.57 -6.32 0.19
CA LYS A 12 -11.58 -5.05 0.91
C LYS A 12 -10.23 -4.33 0.77
N TRP A 13 -9.12 -5.05 0.87
CA TRP A 13 -7.79 -4.47 0.71
C TRP A 13 -7.58 -3.88 -0.68
N ASP A 14 -7.96 -4.61 -1.73
CA ASP A 14 -7.89 -4.17 -3.13
C ASP A 14 -8.64 -2.84 -3.32
N ALA A 15 -9.88 -2.76 -2.83
CA ALA A 15 -10.66 -1.53 -2.89
C ALA A 15 -10.02 -0.37 -2.10
N THR A 16 -9.45 -0.65 -0.91
CA THR A 16 -8.73 0.36 -0.12
C THR A 16 -7.47 0.87 -0.84
N ILE A 17 -6.76 0.01 -1.55
CA ILE A 17 -5.59 0.38 -2.37
C ILE A 17 -6.02 1.35 -3.48
N ASP A 18 -7.09 1.03 -4.21
CA ASP A 18 -7.58 1.87 -5.31
C ASP A 18 -8.07 3.24 -4.83
N ILE A 19 -8.85 3.27 -3.74
CA ILE A 19 -9.29 4.52 -3.10
C ILE A 19 -8.08 5.32 -2.63
N GLY A 20 -7.14 4.67 -1.95
CA GLY A 20 -5.93 5.31 -1.43
C GLY A 20 -5.07 5.93 -2.52
N GLU A 21 -4.92 5.26 -3.65
CA GLU A 21 -4.17 5.80 -4.78
C GLU A 21 -4.85 7.04 -5.35
N GLN A 22 -6.17 6.99 -5.60
CA GLN A 22 -6.93 8.12 -6.11
C GLN A 22 -6.87 9.33 -5.18
N VAL A 23 -7.11 9.12 -3.88
CA VAL A 23 -7.07 10.19 -2.86
C VAL A 23 -5.65 10.75 -2.73
N SER A 24 -4.63 9.89 -2.74
CA SER A 24 -3.22 10.32 -2.68
C SER A 24 -2.85 11.18 -3.89
N LYS A 25 -3.28 10.80 -5.11
CA LYS A 25 -3.07 11.59 -6.32
C LYS A 25 -3.77 12.94 -6.23
N MET A 26 -5.03 12.97 -5.81
CA MET A 26 -5.79 14.22 -5.62
C MET A 26 -5.14 15.15 -4.59
N LYS A 27 -4.66 14.60 -3.47
CA LYS A 27 -3.94 15.38 -2.44
C LYS A 27 -2.61 15.91 -2.97
N ALA A 28 -1.83 15.08 -3.65
CA ALA A 28 -0.56 15.48 -4.25
C ALA A 28 -0.73 16.56 -5.33
N GLN A 29 -1.78 16.49 -6.15
CA GLN A 29 -2.10 17.51 -7.18
C GLN A 29 -2.37 18.90 -6.60
N LYS A 30 -2.92 18.98 -5.38
CA LYS A 30 -3.19 20.25 -4.70
C LYS A 30 -1.93 20.94 -4.14
N ASN A 31 -0.79 20.25 -4.14
CA ASN A 31 0.48 20.81 -3.68
C ASN A 31 1.21 21.54 -4.80
N VAL A 32 2.14 22.44 -4.45
CA VAL A 32 3.02 23.11 -5.43
C VAL A 32 3.81 22.07 -6.23
N GLY A 33 3.76 22.18 -7.56
CA GLY A 33 4.35 21.23 -8.50
C GLY A 33 3.51 19.95 -8.73
N GLY A 34 2.37 19.80 -8.05
CA GLY A 34 1.45 18.67 -8.23
C GLY A 34 2.13 17.31 -8.05
N LEU A 35 1.79 16.36 -8.93
CA LEU A 35 2.39 15.02 -8.96
C LEU A 35 3.90 15.05 -9.30
N MET A 36 4.33 16.03 -10.10
CA MET A 36 5.72 16.15 -10.56
C MET A 36 6.63 16.87 -9.56
N GLY A 37 6.06 17.45 -8.51
CA GLY A 37 6.85 18.04 -7.44
C GLY A 37 7.70 16.97 -6.77
N ARG A 38 8.96 17.31 -6.50
CA ARG A 38 9.95 16.37 -6.00
C ARG A 38 10.11 16.47 -4.50
N ILE A 39 10.25 15.33 -3.84
CA ILE A 39 10.53 15.22 -2.40
C ILE A 39 11.81 14.39 -2.24
N GLN A 40 12.74 14.91 -1.44
CA GLN A 40 13.94 14.18 -1.04
C GLN A 40 13.68 13.52 0.32
N ARG A 41 13.96 12.22 0.43
CA ARG A 41 13.85 11.47 1.68
C ARG A 41 15.23 11.01 2.14
N THR A 42 15.39 10.96 3.45
CA THR A 42 16.60 10.48 4.15
C THR A 42 16.33 9.23 4.98
N VAL A 43 15.13 8.67 4.80
CA VAL A 43 14.69 7.42 5.41
C VAL A 43 14.03 6.65 4.28
N GLY A 44 14.49 5.43 3.99
CA GLY A 44 14.18 4.67 2.77
C GLY A 44 12.73 4.19 2.63
N ARG A 45 11.76 5.04 2.97
CA ARG A 45 10.32 4.77 3.01
C ARG A 45 9.56 5.82 2.20
N PRO A 46 8.53 5.39 1.46
CA PRO A 46 7.67 6.32 0.74
C PRO A 46 6.99 7.35 1.62
N VAL A 47 6.64 8.48 1.01
CA VAL A 47 5.76 9.46 1.63
C VAL A 47 4.32 9.01 1.49
N ILE A 48 3.59 9.00 2.61
CA ILE A 48 2.17 8.69 2.64
C ILE A 48 1.39 9.99 2.51
N PHE A 49 0.58 10.09 1.44
CA PHE A 49 -0.26 11.27 1.20
C PHE A 49 -1.67 11.10 1.76
N ASP A 50 -2.12 9.86 1.98
CA ASP A 50 -3.40 9.58 2.60
C ASP A 50 -3.26 8.67 3.83
N THR A 51 -3.25 9.29 5.00
CA THR A 51 -3.12 8.58 6.28
C THR A 51 -4.35 7.75 6.63
N GLN A 52 -5.54 8.16 6.16
CA GLN A 52 -6.77 7.42 6.41
C GLN A 52 -6.73 6.03 5.77
N THR A 53 -6.44 5.95 4.47
CA THR A 53 -6.33 4.64 3.81
C THR A 53 -5.12 3.84 4.28
N LEU A 54 -4.04 4.49 4.75
CA LEU A 54 -2.95 3.79 5.44
C LEU A 54 -3.47 3.04 6.69
N ASP A 55 -4.27 3.70 7.53
CA ASP A 55 -4.77 3.09 8.75
C ASP A 55 -5.82 2.01 8.46
N ASP A 56 -6.68 2.22 7.45
CA ASP A 56 -7.60 1.19 6.97
C ASP A 56 -6.86 -0.05 6.46
N GLN A 57 -5.75 0.15 5.71
CA GLN A 57 -4.89 -0.95 5.28
C GLN A 57 -4.28 -1.69 6.47
N LYS A 58 -3.77 -1.00 7.48
CA LYS A 58 -3.22 -1.64 8.69
C LYS A 58 -4.27 -2.49 9.41
N ILE A 59 -5.52 -2.01 9.51
CA ILE A 59 -6.62 -2.78 10.12
C ILE A 59 -6.83 -4.07 9.33
N ILE A 60 -6.92 -3.98 8.00
CA ILE A 60 -7.12 -5.15 7.13
C ILE A 60 -5.93 -6.12 7.22
N GLN A 61 -4.71 -5.61 7.16
CA GLN A 61 -3.47 -6.40 7.32
C GLN A 61 -3.44 -7.13 8.66
N ASN A 62 -3.79 -6.46 9.75
CA ASN A 62 -3.84 -7.10 11.07
C ASN A 62 -4.91 -8.20 11.14
N SER A 63 -6.07 -7.99 10.52
CA SER A 63 -7.09 -9.04 10.39
C SER A 63 -6.60 -10.21 9.53
N LEU A 64 -5.93 -9.94 8.40
CA LEU A 64 -5.35 -10.97 7.55
C LEU A 64 -4.26 -11.77 8.27
N CYS A 65 -3.39 -11.11 9.05
CA CYS A 65 -2.34 -11.79 9.82
C CYS A 65 -2.90 -12.71 10.91
N LYS A 66 -4.12 -12.44 11.43
CA LYS A 66 -4.79 -13.38 12.35
C LYS A 66 -5.26 -14.65 11.63
N GLU A 67 -5.73 -14.51 10.39
CA GLU A 67 -6.18 -15.64 9.58
C GLU A 67 -5.04 -16.41 8.89
N LEU A 68 -3.95 -15.70 8.56
CA LEU A 68 -2.79 -16.17 7.79
C LEU A 68 -1.47 -15.82 8.51
N PRO A 69 -1.24 -16.28 9.76
CA PRO A 69 -0.06 -15.90 10.53
C PRO A 69 1.27 -16.25 9.86
N GLN A 70 1.31 -17.37 9.12
CA GLN A 70 2.50 -17.83 8.40
C GLN A 70 2.90 -16.92 7.22
N TRP A 71 2.03 -15.99 6.81
CA TRP A 71 2.30 -15.03 5.72
C TRP A 71 2.39 -13.58 6.22
N SER A 72 2.48 -13.38 7.55
CA SER A 72 2.46 -12.06 8.16
C SER A 72 3.59 -11.14 7.65
N ASP A 73 4.78 -11.68 7.38
CA ASP A 73 5.89 -10.93 6.81
C ASP A 73 5.57 -10.39 5.41
N VAL A 74 4.92 -11.19 4.57
CA VAL A 74 4.49 -10.78 3.23
C VAL A 74 3.40 -9.71 3.35
N ILE A 75 2.41 -9.93 4.22
CA ILE A 75 1.27 -9.02 4.43
C ILE A 75 1.75 -7.65 4.96
N ARG A 76 2.75 -7.64 5.84
CA ARG A 76 3.28 -6.42 6.49
C ARG A 76 4.46 -5.79 5.74
N SER A 77 4.99 -6.46 4.72
CA SER A 77 6.09 -5.95 3.91
C SER A 77 5.81 -4.53 3.42
N GLN A 78 6.85 -3.71 3.36
CA GLN A 78 6.76 -2.32 2.94
C GLN A 78 7.58 -2.09 1.67
N PRO A 79 7.14 -1.17 0.79
CA PRO A 79 7.97 -0.67 -0.29
C PRO A 79 9.17 0.11 0.25
N GLU A 80 10.31 0.01 -0.44
CA GLU A 80 11.54 0.74 -0.12
C GLU A 80 11.89 1.72 -1.24
N ILE A 81 12.46 2.87 -0.87
CA ILE A 81 13.01 3.85 -1.82
C ILE A 81 14.48 4.11 -1.52
N MET A 82 15.20 4.58 -2.54
CA MET A 82 16.59 5.00 -2.36
C MET A 82 16.68 6.33 -1.60
N ASP A 83 17.45 6.32 -0.52
CA ASP A 83 17.74 7.51 0.28
C ASP A 83 18.58 8.54 -0.46
N GLY A 84 18.33 9.82 -0.16
CA GLY A 84 19.06 10.94 -0.75
C GLY A 84 18.61 11.33 -2.15
N PHE A 85 17.81 10.52 -2.85
CA PHE A 85 17.29 10.82 -4.18
C PHE A 85 16.01 11.65 -4.13
N LYS A 86 15.79 12.47 -5.17
CA LYS A 86 14.59 13.30 -5.35
C LYS A 86 13.57 12.59 -6.23
N TRP A 87 12.60 11.95 -5.60
CA TRP A 87 11.49 11.26 -6.25
C TRP A 87 10.31 12.21 -6.43
N THR A 88 9.52 12.03 -7.49
CA THR A 88 8.27 12.77 -7.64
C THR A 88 7.21 12.23 -6.67
N ARG A 89 6.20 13.05 -6.36
CA ARG A 89 5.03 12.57 -5.57
C ARG A 89 4.32 11.44 -6.30
N GLY A 90 4.26 11.50 -7.63
CA GLY A 90 3.75 10.43 -8.48
C GLY A 90 4.47 9.11 -8.24
N ASP A 91 5.80 9.13 -8.26
CA ASP A 91 6.62 7.92 -8.07
C ASP A 91 6.39 7.29 -6.68
N PHE A 92 6.29 8.12 -5.63
CA PHE A 92 5.98 7.64 -4.28
C PHE A 92 4.63 6.93 -4.20
N ILE A 93 3.62 7.51 -4.84
CA ILE A 93 2.26 6.96 -4.86
C ILE A 93 2.26 5.65 -5.64
N GLU A 94 2.82 5.64 -6.85
CA GLU A 94 2.88 4.45 -7.70
C GLU A 94 3.59 3.30 -7.01
N LEU A 95 4.78 3.56 -6.45
CA LEU A 95 5.53 2.55 -5.73
C LEU A 95 4.76 1.99 -4.52
N TYR A 96 4.15 2.87 -3.73
CA TYR A 96 3.44 2.45 -2.52
C TYR A 96 2.24 1.56 -2.82
N PHE A 97 1.35 2.01 -3.72
CA PHE A 97 0.15 1.23 -4.05
C PHE A 97 0.47 0.04 -4.96
N GLY A 98 1.45 0.17 -5.85
CA GLY A 98 1.94 -0.93 -6.69
C GLY A 98 2.48 -2.10 -5.85
N HIS A 99 3.25 -1.80 -4.79
CA HIS A 99 3.71 -2.82 -3.84
C HIS A 99 2.56 -3.60 -3.22
N PHE A 100 1.55 -2.91 -2.68
CA PHE A 100 0.45 -3.61 -2.01
C PHE A 100 -0.47 -4.37 -2.98
N ARG A 101 -0.60 -3.94 -4.24
CA ARG A 101 -1.26 -4.76 -5.28
C ARG A 101 -0.54 -6.09 -5.47
N MET A 102 0.79 -6.06 -5.60
CA MET A 102 1.59 -7.29 -5.72
C MET A 102 1.44 -8.19 -4.48
N VAL A 103 1.42 -7.60 -3.27
CA VAL A 103 1.17 -8.36 -2.04
C VAL A 103 -0.19 -9.05 -2.08
N VAL A 104 -1.27 -8.32 -2.40
CA VAL A 104 -2.62 -8.88 -2.51
C VAL A 104 -2.68 -10.01 -3.53
N GLU A 105 -2.12 -9.81 -4.73
CA GLU A 105 -2.08 -10.84 -5.77
C GLU A 105 -1.30 -12.09 -5.33
N LYS A 106 -0.15 -11.90 -4.67
CA LYS A 106 0.66 -13.00 -4.16
C LYS A 106 -0.11 -13.82 -3.14
N ILE A 107 -0.82 -13.17 -2.21
CA ILE A 107 -1.65 -13.84 -1.21
C ILE A 107 -2.82 -14.57 -1.88
N ARG A 108 -3.50 -13.97 -2.87
CA ARG A 108 -4.55 -14.64 -3.67
C ARG A 108 -4.05 -15.95 -4.28
N LYS A 109 -2.90 -15.89 -4.98
CA LYS A 109 -2.26 -17.07 -5.60
C LYS A 109 -1.88 -18.18 -4.61
N ILE A 110 -1.63 -17.84 -3.34
CA ILE A 110 -1.33 -18.81 -2.29
C ILE A 110 -2.60 -19.53 -1.82
N ILE A 111 -3.74 -18.84 -1.75
CA ILE A 111 -5.01 -19.36 -1.23
C ILE A 111 -5.79 -20.19 -2.28
N ASP A 112 -5.56 -19.89 -3.55
CA ASP A 112 -6.17 -20.58 -4.69
C ASP A 112 -5.43 -21.88 -5.07
N LYS A 113 -4.24 -22.11 -4.49
CA LYS A 113 -3.51 -23.39 -4.55
C LYS A 113 -3.96 -24.32 -3.43
#